data_AF-A0A0S7ZK68-F1
#
_entry.id   AF-A0A0S7ZK68-F1
#
_cell.length_a   1.000
_cell.length_b   1.000
_cell.length_c   1.000
_cell.angle_alpha   90.00
_cell.angle_beta   90.00
_cell.angle_gamma   90.00
#
_symmetry.space_group_name_H-M   'P 1'
#
loop_
_entity.id
_entity.type
_entity.pdbx_description
1 polymer ?
#
loop_
_entity_poly.entity_id
_entity_poly.type
_entity_poly.pdbx_seq_one_letter_code
_entity_poly.pdbx_strand_id
1 'polypeptide(L)'
;MTGTVRIATRQSPLALWQAEYVKSRLLQLHPDLQVELVKMVTKGDKILDTPLAKVGGKGLFVKELETGMLNGEADIAVHSMKDVPVEFPDGLMLAVVCEREDPRDAFVSNQFERIEELPHGAKVGTSSLRRQCQLRAWRPDLQIHDLRGNVNTRLNKLDNGDYDAIILASAG
;
A
#
# COMPACT_ATOMS: atom_id res chain seq x y z
N MET A 1 -8.79 5.74 34.21
CA MET A 1 -7.78 4.80 33.68
C MET A 1 -7.32 5.37 32.34
N THR A 2 -6.08 5.81 32.23
CA THR A 2 -5.48 6.15 30.93
C THR A 2 -5.19 4.83 30.22
N GLY A 3 -6.06 4.42 29.30
CA GLY A 3 -5.88 3.19 28.52
C GLY A 3 -4.78 3.39 27.48
N THR A 4 -3.95 2.36 27.27
CA THR A 4 -3.00 2.31 26.15
C THR A 4 -3.69 1.71 24.94
N VAL A 5 -3.56 2.33 23.77
CA VAL A 5 -4.00 1.80 22.48
C VAL A 5 -2.79 1.37 21.68
N ARG A 6 -2.73 0.07 21.35
CA ARG A 6 -1.66 -0.55 20.56
C ARG A 6 -2.10 -0.66 19.11
N ILE A 7 -1.36 0.00 18.22
CA ILE A 7 -1.65 0.04 16.78
C ILE A 7 -0.75 -0.95 16.05
N ALA A 8 -1.34 -2.02 15.52
CA ALA A 8 -0.67 -2.92 14.60
C ALA A 8 -0.40 -2.22 13.25
N THR A 9 0.85 -2.28 12.78
CA THR A 9 1.25 -1.71 11.48
C THR A 9 2.37 -2.51 10.83
N ARG A 10 2.45 -2.44 9.50
CA ARG A 10 3.58 -2.98 8.74
C ARG A 10 4.81 -2.10 8.88
N GLN A 11 5.98 -2.66 8.60
CA GLN A 11 7.27 -1.96 8.74
C GLN A 11 7.66 -1.07 7.56
N SER A 12 6.92 -1.10 6.45
CA SER A 12 7.23 -0.25 5.29
C SER A 12 7.09 1.24 5.65
N PRO A 13 7.90 2.16 5.07
CA PRO A 13 7.85 3.58 5.40
C PRO A 13 6.43 4.19 5.31
N LEU A 14 5.68 3.87 4.25
CA LEU A 14 4.31 4.37 4.08
C LEU A 14 3.35 3.83 5.15
N ALA A 15 3.47 2.56 5.54
CA ALA A 15 2.63 1.98 6.59
C ALA A 15 2.92 2.59 7.98
N LEU A 16 4.20 2.87 8.27
CA LEU A 16 4.58 3.58 9.49
C LEU A 16 4.04 5.02 9.48
N TRP A 17 4.14 5.72 8.35
CA TRP A 17 3.55 7.05 8.21
C TRP A 17 2.03 7.03 8.46
N GLN A 18 1.31 6.05 7.90
CA GLN A 18 -0.14 5.90 8.14
C GLN A 18 -0.47 5.65 9.61
N ALA A 19 0.31 4.81 10.30
CA ALA A 19 0.12 4.54 11.72
C ALA A 19 0.43 5.77 12.59
N GLU A 20 1.49 6.52 12.27
CA GLU A 20 1.81 7.79 12.95
C GLU A 20 0.75 8.87 12.70
N TYR A 21 0.17 8.92 11.51
CA TYR A 21 -0.97 9.80 11.21
C TYR A 21 -2.15 9.48 12.14
N VAL A 22 -2.57 8.21 12.23
CA VAL A 22 -3.67 7.79 13.10
C VAL A 22 -3.35 8.05 14.57
N LYS A 23 -2.14 7.72 15.03
CA LYS A 23 -1.67 8.04 16.38
C LYS A 23 -1.76 9.53 16.69
N SER A 24 -1.30 10.39 15.78
CA SER A 24 -1.37 11.85 15.96
C SER A 24 -2.80 12.33 16.08
N ARG A 25 -3.73 11.78 15.28
CA ARG A 25 -5.16 12.11 15.36
C ARG A 25 -5.79 11.65 16.69
N LEU A 26 -5.44 10.47 17.17
CA LEU A 26 -5.90 9.97 18.47
C LEU A 26 -5.42 10.86 19.62
N LEU A 27 -4.14 11.24 19.64
CA LEU A 27 -3.58 12.11 20.68
C LEU A 27 -4.16 13.54 20.64
N GLN A 28 -4.51 14.05 19.46
CA GLN A 28 -5.18 15.35 19.32
C GLN A 28 -6.59 15.34 19.93
N LEU A 29 -7.33 14.25 19.76
CA LEU A 29 -8.71 14.11 20.26
C LEU A 29 -8.75 13.64 21.72
N HIS A 30 -7.73 12.91 22.16
CA HIS A 30 -7.61 12.31 23.48
C HIS A 30 -6.19 12.53 24.04
N PRO A 31 -5.90 13.71 24.62
CA PRO A 31 -4.55 14.07 25.06
C PRO A 31 -3.95 13.15 26.12
N ASP A 32 -4.78 12.54 26.97
CA ASP A 32 -4.35 11.63 28.04
C ASP A 32 -4.20 10.16 27.57
N LEU A 33 -4.49 9.88 26.30
CA LEU A 33 -4.36 8.55 25.73
C LEU A 33 -2.88 8.19 25.53
N GLN A 34 -2.49 6.97 25.88
CA GLN A 34 -1.19 6.43 25.48
C GLN A 34 -1.35 5.62 24.20
N VAL A 35 -0.45 5.83 23.23
CA VAL A 35 -0.53 5.13 21.93
C VAL A 35 0.83 4.51 21.60
N GLU A 36 0.84 3.21 21.37
CA GLU A 36 2.02 2.42 21.02
C GLU A 36 1.90 1.85 19.61
N LEU A 37 3.01 1.80 18.86
CA LEU A 37 3.05 1.17 17.54
C LEU A 37 3.64 -0.23 17.62
N VAL A 38 2.82 -1.24 17.33
CA VAL A 38 3.23 -2.64 17.27
C VAL A 38 3.60 -2.99 15.84
N LYS A 39 4.89 -2.98 15.55
CA LYS A 39 5.43 -3.21 14.21
C LYS A 39 5.47 -4.70 13.90
N MET A 40 4.74 -5.12 12.86
CA MET A 40 4.63 -6.52 12.45
C MET A 40 5.22 -6.76 11.06
N VAL A 41 5.76 -7.96 10.83
CA VAL A 41 6.29 -8.39 9.54
C VAL A 41 5.30 -9.35 8.89
N THR A 42 4.81 -9.01 7.70
CA THR A 42 3.84 -9.85 6.99
C THR A 42 4.53 -10.82 6.03
N LYS A 43 3.88 -11.92 5.66
CA LYS A 43 4.38 -12.79 4.58
C LYS A 43 4.54 -12.04 3.25
N GLY A 44 3.67 -11.08 2.97
CA GLY A 44 3.78 -10.20 1.80
C GLY A 44 5.05 -9.35 1.77
N ASP A 45 5.65 -9.05 2.93
CA ASP A 45 6.94 -8.36 3.02
C ASP A 45 8.13 -9.28 2.70
N LYS A 46 7.97 -10.60 2.89
CA LYS A 46 9.02 -11.61 2.65
C LYS A 46 9.00 -12.19 1.24
N ILE A 47 7.84 -12.25 0.58
CA ILE A 47 7.68 -12.87 -0.75
C ILE A 47 7.63 -11.78 -1.82
N LEU A 48 8.80 -11.37 -2.33
CA LEU A 48 8.89 -10.38 -3.41
C LEU A 48 8.88 -11.03 -4.82
N ASP A 49 9.32 -12.28 -4.94
CA ASP A 49 9.67 -12.90 -6.24
C ASP A 49 8.58 -13.76 -6.89
N THR A 50 7.37 -13.86 -6.30
CA THR A 50 6.30 -14.71 -6.87
C THR A 50 5.04 -13.90 -7.25
N PRO A 51 4.49 -14.03 -8.48
CA PRO A 51 3.30 -13.31 -8.96
C PRO A 51 2.13 -13.33 -7.94
N LEU A 52 1.49 -12.19 -7.69
CA LEU A 52 0.53 -12.02 -6.58
C LEU A 52 -0.73 -12.86 -6.84
N ALA A 53 -1.07 -13.01 -8.11
CA ALA A 53 -2.09 -13.93 -8.62
C ALA A 53 -1.78 -15.41 -8.32
N LYS A 54 -0.51 -15.78 -8.16
CA LYS A 54 -0.07 -17.16 -7.86
C LYS A 54 0.12 -17.45 -6.36
N VAL A 55 0.22 -16.44 -5.49
CA VAL A 55 0.53 -16.60 -4.05
C VAL A 55 -0.73 -16.68 -3.16
N GLY A 56 -1.94 -16.59 -3.73
CA GLY A 56 -3.16 -16.90 -2.98
C GLY A 56 -3.78 -15.74 -2.18
N GLY A 57 -3.99 -14.59 -2.83
CA GLY A 57 -5.03 -13.63 -2.43
C GLY A 57 -4.59 -12.41 -1.62
N LYS A 58 -5.54 -11.47 -1.44
CA LYS A 58 -5.36 -10.14 -0.81
C LYS A 58 -4.95 -10.17 0.67
N GLY A 59 -5.15 -11.28 1.38
CA GLY A 59 -4.84 -11.41 2.80
C GLY A 59 -3.34 -11.44 3.15
N LEU A 60 -2.44 -11.42 2.16
CA LEU A 60 -0.98 -11.52 2.34
C LEU A 60 -0.35 -10.38 3.17
N PHE A 61 -1.02 -9.23 3.26
CA PHE A 61 -0.54 -8.06 4.00
C PHE A 61 -1.33 -7.76 5.28
N VAL A 62 -2.35 -8.57 5.58
CA VAL A 62 -3.34 -8.28 6.61
C VAL A 62 -3.38 -9.38 7.68
N LYS A 63 -3.11 -10.63 7.30
CA LYS A 63 -3.23 -11.80 8.17
C LYS A 63 -2.43 -11.72 9.46
N GLU A 64 -1.18 -11.27 9.41
CA GLU A 64 -0.36 -11.15 10.62
C GLU A 64 -0.88 -10.06 11.56
N LEU A 65 -1.45 -8.98 11.01
CA LEU A 65 -2.05 -7.91 11.81
C LEU A 65 -3.36 -8.37 12.46
N GLU A 66 -4.20 -9.09 11.70
CA GLU A 66 -5.42 -9.72 12.22
C GLU A 66 -5.12 -10.72 13.34
N THR A 67 -4.09 -11.56 13.15
CA THR A 67 -3.67 -12.54 14.16
C THR A 67 -3.20 -11.84 15.43
N GLY A 68 -2.38 -10.79 15.30
CA GLY A 68 -1.91 -10.01 16.44
C GLY A 68 -3.06 -9.33 17.20
N MET A 69 -4.09 -8.85 16.50
CA MET A 69 -5.29 -8.30 17.13
C MET A 69 -6.10 -9.38 17.87
N LEU A 70 -6.35 -10.52 17.23
CA LEU A 70 -7.11 -11.64 17.83
C LEU A 70 -6.39 -12.24 19.05
N ASN A 71 -5.05 -12.25 19.05
CA ASN A 71 -4.25 -12.69 20.18
C ASN A 71 -4.13 -11.64 21.31
N GLY A 72 -4.71 -10.45 21.12
CA GLY A 72 -4.61 -9.35 22.09
C GLY A 72 -3.23 -8.70 22.16
N GLU A 73 -2.39 -8.87 21.15
CA GLU A 73 -1.08 -8.19 21.03
C GLU A 73 -1.24 -6.72 20.58
N ALA A 74 -2.31 -6.43 19.84
CA ALA A 74 -2.68 -5.08 19.40
C ALA A 74 -4.19 -4.87 19.54
N ASP A 75 -4.62 -3.60 19.61
CA ASP A 75 -6.01 -3.22 19.83
C ASP A 75 -6.69 -2.75 18.54
N ILE A 76 -5.93 -2.11 17.64
CA ILE A 76 -6.39 -1.69 16.31
C ILE A 76 -5.30 -1.98 15.25
N ALA A 77 -5.69 -2.10 13.99
CA ALA A 77 -4.76 -2.16 12.85
C ALA A 77 -5.02 -1.01 11.88
N VAL A 78 -3.95 -0.46 11.31
CA VAL A 78 -4.02 0.62 10.30
C VAL A 78 -3.60 0.08 8.95
N HIS A 79 -4.44 0.32 7.93
CA HIS A 79 -4.24 -0.16 6.57
C HIS A 79 -4.50 0.93 5.54
N SER A 80 -3.83 0.80 4.39
CA SER A 80 -4.35 1.39 3.16
C SER A 80 -5.64 0.67 2.76
N MET A 81 -6.74 1.41 2.61
CA MET A 81 -8.07 0.82 2.42
C MET A 81 -8.18 -0.13 1.21
N LYS A 82 -7.39 0.11 0.15
CA LYS A 82 -7.35 -0.76 -1.04
C LYS A 82 -6.82 -2.18 -0.77
N ASP A 83 -6.08 -2.36 0.33
CA ASP A 83 -5.44 -3.61 0.72
C ASP A 83 -6.28 -4.40 1.74
N VAL A 84 -7.39 -3.82 2.25
CA VAL A 84 -8.31 -4.48 3.18
C VAL A 84 -9.13 -5.54 2.42
N PRO A 85 -9.26 -6.78 2.94
CA PRO A 85 -10.09 -7.81 2.34
C PRO A 85 -11.58 -7.44 2.40
N VAL A 86 -12.38 -8.11 1.57
CA VAL A 86 -13.85 -7.94 1.58
C VAL A 86 -14.49 -8.65 2.77
N GLU A 87 -13.91 -9.79 3.16
CA GLU A 87 -14.36 -10.62 4.28
C GLU A 87 -13.41 -10.43 5.45
N PHE A 88 -13.96 -10.42 6.67
CA PHE A 88 -13.20 -10.31 7.91
C PHE A 88 -13.33 -11.61 8.70
N PRO A 89 -12.27 -12.04 9.41
CA PRO A 89 -12.39 -13.09 10.41
C PRO A 89 -13.40 -12.70 11.50
N ASP A 90 -14.07 -13.69 12.09
CA ASP A 90 -14.95 -13.48 13.23
C ASP A 90 -14.21 -12.75 14.35
N GLY A 91 -14.87 -11.74 14.94
CA GLY A 91 -14.30 -10.90 15.99
C GLY A 91 -13.55 -9.66 15.50
N LEU A 92 -13.33 -9.51 14.18
CA LEU A 92 -12.74 -8.31 13.59
C LEU A 92 -13.75 -7.56 12.73
N MET A 93 -13.56 -6.23 12.61
CA MET A 93 -14.39 -5.37 11.77
C MET A 93 -13.61 -4.14 11.30
N LEU A 94 -14.06 -3.56 10.19
CA LEU A 94 -13.66 -2.21 9.80
C LEU A 94 -14.54 -1.18 10.52
N ALA A 95 -14.06 -0.66 11.64
CA ALA A 95 -14.83 0.30 12.45
C ALA A 95 -14.71 1.76 11.96
N VAL A 96 -13.60 2.12 11.32
CA VAL A 96 -13.26 3.52 11.00
C VAL A 96 -12.66 3.63 9.60
N VAL A 97 -13.08 4.66 8.86
CA VAL A 97 -12.48 5.10 7.61
C VAL A 97 -12.07 6.56 7.77
N CYS A 98 -10.78 6.87 7.61
CA CYS A 98 -10.26 8.23 7.70
C CYS A 98 -10.69 9.08 6.51
N GLU A 99 -10.46 10.39 6.61
CA GLU A 99 -10.60 11.32 5.47
C GLU A 99 -9.75 10.85 4.29
N ARG A 100 -10.32 10.93 3.09
CA ARG A 100 -9.74 10.35 1.89
C ARG A 100 -8.78 11.33 1.23
N GLU A 101 -7.52 10.93 1.11
CA GLU A 101 -6.53 11.62 0.28
C GLU A 101 -6.81 11.48 -1.22
N ASP A 102 -6.03 12.17 -2.06
CA ASP A 102 -6.18 12.14 -3.52
C ASP A 102 -6.26 10.70 -4.08
N PRO A 103 -7.43 10.28 -4.62
CA PRO A 103 -7.65 8.90 -5.03
C PRO A 103 -7.09 8.58 -6.42
N ARG A 104 -6.45 9.54 -7.11
CA ARG A 104 -5.97 9.38 -8.48
C ARG A 104 -4.73 8.48 -8.57
N ASP A 105 -4.53 7.94 -9.77
CA ASP A 105 -3.25 7.35 -10.16
C ASP A 105 -2.31 8.48 -10.61
N ALA A 106 -1.02 8.36 -10.26
CA ALA A 106 0.03 9.27 -10.68
C ALA A 106 0.89 8.64 -11.79
N PHE A 107 1.12 9.39 -12.85
CA PHE A 107 2.16 9.11 -13.84
C PHE A 107 3.50 9.60 -13.30
N VAL A 108 4.51 8.73 -13.30
CA VAL A 108 5.84 9.05 -12.79
C VAL A 108 6.88 8.66 -13.83
N SER A 109 7.64 9.63 -14.32
CA SER A 109 8.74 9.42 -15.25
C SER A 109 9.82 10.48 -15.00
N ASN A 110 11.07 10.12 -15.27
CA ASN A 110 12.21 11.03 -15.20
C ASN A 110 12.41 11.85 -16.49
N GLN A 111 11.85 11.39 -17.61
CA GLN A 111 12.11 11.94 -18.95
C GLN A 111 10.90 12.57 -19.63
N PHE A 112 9.69 12.15 -19.23
CA PHE A 112 8.44 12.56 -19.88
C PHE A 112 7.52 13.18 -18.84
N GLU A 113 6.81 14.26 -19.20
CA GLU A 113 5.88 14.91 -18.27
C GLU A 113 4.52 14.22 -18.28
N ARG A 114 4.19 13.58 -19.41
CA ARG A 114 2.88 12.97 -19.63
C ARG A 114 2.96 11.64 -20.35
N ILE A 115 1.94 10.81 -20.13
CA ILE A 115 1.85 9.50 -20.78
C ILE A 115 1.73 9.59 -22.30
N GLU A 116 1.14 10.67 -22.82
CA GLU A 116 1.01 10.90 -24.27
C GLU A 116 2.36 11.12 -24.95
N GLU A 117 3.38 11.56 -24.22
CA GLU A 117 4.74 11.82 -24.72
C GLU A 117 5.60 10.57 -24.81
N LEU A 118 5.17 9.46 -24.20
CA LEU A 118 5.92 8.21 -24.25
C LEU A 118 6.06 7.70 -25.70
N PRO A 119 7.28 7.34 -26.13
CA PRO A 119 7.51 6.80 -27.46
C PRO A 119 6.81 5.46 -27.66
N HIS A 120 6.64 5.08 -28.92
CA HIS A 120 6.07 3.78 -29.29
C HIS A 120 6.89 2.65 -28.65
N GLY A 121 6.21 1.71 -27.98
CA GLY A 121 6.88 0.59 -27.33
C GLY A 121 7.55 0.91 -25.99
N ALA A 122 7.34 2.11 -25.42
CA ALA A 122 7.90 2.47 -24.11
C ALA A 122 7.46 1.49 -23.00
N LYS A 123 8.37 1.23 -22.06
CA LYS A 123 8.21 0.32 -20.93
C LYS A 123 7.54 1.02 -19.76
N VAL A 124 6.35 0.57 -19.38
CA VAL A 124 5.60 1.11 -18.24
C VAL A 124 5.46 0.08 -17.12
N GLY A 125 5.93 0.43 -15.92
CA GLY A 125 5.93 -0.45 -14.75
C GLY A 125 4.64 -0.39 -13.93
N THR A 126 3.90 -1.49 -13.85
CA THR A 126 2.79 -1.70 -12.90
C THR A 126 2.36 -3.16 -12.78
N SER A 127 2.26 -3.69 -11.55
CA SER A 127 1.68 -5.03 -11.29
C SER A 127 0.16 -5.01 -11.08
N SER A 128 -0.49 -3.85 -11.22
CA SER A 128 -1.94 -3.73 -10.98
C SER A 128 -2.71 -4.05 -12.25
N LEU A 129 -3.44 -5.18 -12.28
CA LEU A 129 -4.28 -5.55 -13.43
C LEU A 129 -5.28 -4.44 -13.80
N ARG A 130 -5.82 -3.72 -12.80
CA ARG A 130 -6.68 -2.54 -13.00
C ARG A 130 -5.98 -1.46 -13.82
N ARG A 131 -4.71 -1.17 -13.53
CA ARG A 131 -3.93 -0.17 -14.29
C ARG A 131 -3.55 -0.72 -15.66
N GLN A 132 -3.11 -1.97 -15.73
CA GLN A 132 -2.68 -2.60 -16.98
C GLN A 132 -3.80 -2.63 -18.02
N CYS A 133 -5.03 -3.01 -17.65
CA CYS A 133 -6.14 -3.08 -18.61
C CYS A 133 -6.50 -1.70 -19.17
N GLN A 134 -6.54 -0.67 -18.32
CA GLN A 134 -6.83 0.71 -18.74
C GLN A 134 -5.71 1.27 -19.64
N LEU A 135 -4.44 1.03 -19.28
CA LEU A 135 -3.30 1.45 -20.10
C LEU A 135 -3.31 0.79 -21.47
N ARG A 136 -3.54 -0.53 -21.54
CA ARG A 136 -3.59 -1.27 -22.82
C ARG A 136 -4.78 -0.85 -23.68
N ALA A 137 -5.90 -0.48 -23.07
CA ALA A 137 -7.05 0.03 -23.82
C ALA A 137 -6.77 1.42 -24.42
N TRP A 138 -6.05 2.28 -23.70
CA TRP A 138 -5.77 3.64 -24.15
C TRP A 138 -4.54 3.76 -25.06
N ARG A 139 -3.44 3.10 -24.69
CA ARG A 139 -2.14 3.10 -25.37
C ARG A 139 -1.67 1.66 -25.60
N PRO A 140 -2.27 0.94 -26.59
CA PRO A 140 -2.00 -0.48 -26.84
C PRO A 140 -0.57 -0.76 -27.29
N ASP A 141 0.17 0.26 -27.70
CA ASP A 141 1.57 0.18 -28.12
C ASP A 141 2.57 0.07 -26.96
N LEU A 142 2.18 0.42 -25.72
CA LEU A 142 3.10 0.43 -24.58
C LEU A 142 3.41 -0.99 -24.09
N GLN A 143 4.67 -1.21 -23.72
CA GLN A 143 5.13 -2.46 -23.11
C GLN A 143 4.90 -2.42 -21.60
N ILE A 144 3.81 -3.03 -21.14
CA ILE A 144 3.48 -3.03 -19.70
C ILE A 144 4.17 -4.19 -18.98
N HIS A 145 5.02 -3.85 -18.02
CA HIS A 145 5.83 -4.80 -17.24
C HIS A 145 5.47 -4.78 -15.75
N ASP A 146 5.62 -5.93 -15.10
CA ASP A 146 5.39 -6.05 -13.65
C ASP A 146 6.40 -5.21 -12.87
N LEU A 147 5.91 -4.51 -11.84
CA LEU A 147 6.70 -3.66 -10.96
C LEU A 147 6.30 -3.91 -9.50
N ARG A 148 7.30 -4.22 -8.66
CA ARG A 148 7.13 -4.66 -7.26
C ARG A 148 8.11 -3.97 -6.33
N GLY A 149 7.80 -4.10 -5.04
CA GLY A 149 8.48 -3.41 -3.95
C GLY A 149 7.59 -2.34 -3.33
N ASN A 150 8.07 -1.75 -2.23
CA ASN A 150 7.50 -0.53 -1.67
C ASN A 150 7.74 0.67 -2.62
N VAL A 151 7.20 1.84 -2.28
CA VAL A 151 7.30 3.05 -3.12
C VAL A 151 8.76 3.37 -3.47
N ASN A 152 9.66 3.41 -2.48
CA ASN A 152 11.07 3.72 -2.68
C ASN A 152 11.76 2.71 -3.60
N THR A 153 11.51 1.41 -3.43
CA THR A 153 12.07 0.39 -4.33
C THR A 153 11.60 0.60 -5.78
N ARG A 154 10.36 1.04 -5.98
CA ARG A 154 9.82 1.29 -7.32
C ARG A 154 10.41 2.54 -7.96
N LEU A 155 10.59 3.61 -7.19
CA LEU A 155 11.25 4.84 -7.65
C LEU A 155 12.70 4.55 -8.02
N ASN A 156 13.44 3.81 -7.18
CA ASN A 156 14.82 3.41 -7.50
C ASN A 156 14.93 2.61 -8.81
N LYS A 157 13.95 1.73 -9.09
CA LYS A 157 13.92 0.98 -10.37
C LYS A 157 13.66 1.90 -11.57
N LEU A 158 12.80 2.90 -11.41
CA LEU A 158 12.61 3.95 -12.42
C LEU A 158 13.91 4.74 -12.63
N ASP A 159 14.56 5.16 -11.55
CA ASP A 159 15.82 5.93 -11.59
C ASP A 159 16.98 5.13 -12.23
N ASN A 160 17.00 3.81 -12.03
CA ASN A 160 17.95 2.92 -12.66
C ASN A 160 17.68 2.67 -14.16
N GLY A 161 16.57 3.19 -14.72
CA GLY A 161 16.21 3.01 -16.12
C GLY A 161 15.58 1.65 -16.45
N ASP A 162 15.09 0.91 -15.45
CA ASP A 162 14.38 -0.37 -15.69
C ASP A 162 13.06 -0.14 -16.44
N TYR A 163 12.48 1.07 -16.33
CA TYR A 163 11.22 1.49 -16.94
C TYR A 163 11.34 2.92 -17.46
N ASP A 164 10.60 3.26 -18.51
CA ASP A 164 10.49 4.64 -19.02
C ASP A 164 9.49 5.46 -18.17
N ALA A 165 8.50 4.79 -17.59
CA ALA A 165 7.57 5.35 -16.62
C ALA A 165 7.01 4.28 -15.68
N ILE A 166 6.50 4.69 -14.53
CA ILE A 166 5.74 3.84 -13.60
C ILE A 166 4.43 4.51 -13.21
N ILE A 167 3.45 3.72 -12.79
CA ILE A 167 2.19 4.24 -12.26
C ILE A 167 2.08 3.97 -10.77
N LEU A 168 1.92 5.02 -9.98
CA LEU A 168 1.74 4.98 -8.52
C LEU A 168 0.37 5.57 -8.12
N ALA A 169 0.03 5.52 -6.84
CA ALA A 169 -1.14 6.24 -6.33
C ALA A 169 -0.69 7.63 -5.90
N SER A 170 -1.46 8.69 -6.15
CA SER A 170 -1.05 10.05 -5.76
C SER A 170 -0.92 10.22 -4.24
N ALA A 171 -1.72 9.48 -3.47
CA ALA A 171 -1.78 9.59 -2.01
C ALA A 171 -0.55 9.05 -1.24
N GLY A 172 0.38 8.32 -1.86
CA GLY A 172 1.49 7.71 -1.12
C GLY A 172 2.68 7.32 -1.98
#